data_AF-A0A3E0IAC1-F1
#
_entry.id   AF-A0A3E0IAC1-F1
#
_cell.length_a   1.000
_cell.length_b   1.000
_cell.length_c   1.000
_cell.angle_alpha   90.00
_cell.angle_beta   90.00
_cell.angle_gamma   90.00
#
_symmetry.space_group_name_H-M   'P 1'
#
loop_
_entity.id
_entity.type
_entity.pdbx_description
1 polymer ?
#
loop_
_entity_poly.entity_id
_entity_poly.type
_entity_poly.pdbx_seq_one_letter_code
_entity_poly.pdbx_strand_id
1 'polypeptide(L)'
;MSKWLPVRWPDDDEAAVALEDWLDEGVGDFTGLDFRGADLTGAPLSGARLLGADLRDVVLRRAELDGALLTSADLRGADLSEAQLPDANLDDANLAKANLGDANLTRVTAIGAVFAETSLRGANLTAAMLDDVDLSTADLAEAVLDGAFLPARARRIDVYADAPTWDDEGRLWHGGEPFTGELVRENGDRLLSLETYQDGVRQTTRTWYDSGILRSADGKRWHPNGMLAEEGDRHWDERGEPVTRVDRARTTEADGVLAVDGEPFTGEVQDGETVTSYRDGVPDGPWWSPDAEGRYEQGVRVGEWRRWHRNGRTKELTQYDAKGSTRRIQRWDDGGLILDDREAPSDEPPLPRIDLQVSTVDWDDGARLRYDGHAFTGEAVTHGYSGEVISLATYRYGVEDGPRREWYEDGTPKSELTVRRGMITGVAREWTPDGRLARERVFDEHGDLASERHFA
;
A
#
# COMPACT_ATOMS: atom_id res chain seq x y z
N MET A 1 45.40 29.49 7.15
CA MET A 1 44.99 30.35 6.02
C MET A 1 44.12 29.51 5.11
N SER A 2 42.86 29.31 5.54
CA SER A 2 41.90 28.47 4.85
C SER A 2 41.49 29.12 3.52
N LYS A 3 41.40 28.30 2.48
CA LYS A 3 41.42 28.66 1.06
C LYS A 3 40.04 29.08 0.51
N TRP A 4 39.08 29.35 1.39
CA TRP A 4 37.68 29.51 1.04
C TRP A 4 37.33 31.01 0.95
N LEU A 5 36.47 31.34 -0.02
CA LEU A 5 36.05 32.71 -0.31
C LEU A 5 35.49 33.38 0.96
N PRO A 6 35.63 34.72 1.10
CA PRO A 6 35.13 35.42 2.27
C PRO A 6 33.60 35.32 2.28
N VAL A 7 33.08 34.53 3.22
CA VAL A 7 31.65 34.48 3.55
C VAL A 7 31.21 35.91 3.86
N ARG A 8 30.17 36.38 3.17
CA ARG A 8 29.60 37.71 3.39
C ARG A 8 28.39 37.58 4.29
N TRP A 9 28.50 38.19 5.47
CA TRP A 9 27.47 38.16 6.50
C TRP A 9 26.54 39.38 6.39
N PRO A 10 25.23 39.20 6.63
CA PRO A 10 24.30 40.28 6.87
C PRO A 10 24.35 40.65 8.37
N ASP A 11 25.04 41.73 8.72
CA ASP A 11 25.04 42.49 9.99
C ASP A 11 25.06 41.78 11.38
N ASP A 12 24.99 40.44 11.48
CA ASP A 12 24.99 39.65 12.73
C ASP A 12 26.30 38.87 12.92
N ASP A 13 26.96 39.08 14.07
CA ASP A 13 28.29 38.55 14.41
C ASP A 13 28.27 37.08 14.89
N GLU A 14 27.15 36.57 15.40
CA GLU A 14 27.11 35.24 16.04
C GLU A 14 27.30 34.08 15.05
N ALA A 15 26.66 34.16 13.88
CA ALA A 15 26.79 33.13 12.85
C ALA A 15 28.18 33.13 12.19
N ALA A 16 28.80 34.31 12.10
CA ALA A 16 30.19 34.46 11.64
C ALA A 16 31.18 33.75 12.56
N VAL A 17 31.05 33.97 13.87
CA VAL A 17 31.91 33.33 14.88
C VAL A 17 31.71 31.82 14.87
N ALA A 18 30.46 31.34 14.84
CA ALA A 18 30.18 29.90 14.81
C ALA A 18 30.78 29.21 13.57
N LEU A 19 30.81 29.89 12.41
CA LEU A 19 31.38 29.32 11.19
C LEU A 19 32.91 29.31 11.23
N GLU A 20 33.53 30.35 11.79
CA GLU A 20 34.98 30.35 12.05
C GLU A 20 35.36 29.21 13.01
N ASP A 21 34.61 29.03 14.09
CA ASP A 21 34.80 27.92 15.04
C ASP A 21 34.61 26.55 14.38
N TRP A 22 33.63 26.40 13.48
CA TRP A 22 33.45 25.16 12.70
C TRP A 22 34.64 24.85 11.79
N LEU A 23 35.16 25.86 11.10
CA LEU A 23 36.31 25.71 10.21
C LEU A 23 37.57 25.32 10.97
N ASP A 24 37.69 25.71 12.24
CA ASP A 24 38.85 25.44 13.07
C ASP A 24 38.70 24.16 13.93
N GLU A 25 37.52 23.87 14.46
CA GLU A 25 37.28 22.83 15.47
C GLU A 25 36.39 21.66 15.00
N GLY A 26 35.67 21.80 13.88
CA GLY A 26 34.82 20.73 13.34
C GLY A 26 33.60 20.38 14.21
N VAL A 27 33.15 21.31 15.07
CA VAL A 27 31.92 21.18 15.86
C VAL A 27 30.94 22.29 15.44
N GLY A 28 29.99 21.96 14.56
CA GLY A 28 29.20 22.95 13.83
C GLY A 28 27.76 22.94 14.32
N ASP A 29 27.52 23.53 15.48
CA ASP A 29 26.18 23.76 15.98
C ASP A 29 25.73 25.18 15.65
N PHE A 30 24.88 25.28 14.65
CA PHE A 30 24.28 26.50 14.13
C PHE A 30 22.76 26.55 14.38
N THR A 31 22.28 25.76 15.34
CA THR A 31 20.87 25.63 15.68
C THR A 31 20.25 27.01 15.97
N GLY A 32 19.23 27.38 15.22
CA GLY A 32 18.47 28.62 15.40
C GLY A 32 19.19 29.92 15.03
N LEU A 33 20.40 29.85 14.46
CA LEU A 33 21.14 31.04 14.05
C LEU A 33 20.55 31.69 12.79
N ASP A 34 20.84 32.98 12.62
CA ASP A 34 20.41 33.80 11.48
C ASP A 34 21.50 33.88 10.42
N PHE A 35 21.19 33.41 9.21
CA PHE A 35 22.04 33.40 8.02
C PHE A 35 21.38 34.13 6.84
N ARG A 36 20.36 34.96 7.09
CA ARG A 36 19.51 35.49 6.02
C ARG A 36 20.24 36.32 5.00
N GLY A 37 20.32 35.86 3.76
CA GLY A 37 21.06 36.56 2.70
C GLY A 37 22.58 36.42 2.79
N ALA A 38 23.10 35.56 3.67
CA ALA A 38 24.54 35.29 3.74
C ALA A 38 25.02 34.58 2.46
N ASP A 39 26.27 34.84 2.07
CA ASP A 39 26.91 34.13 0.95
C ASP A 39 27.83 33.03 1.48
N LEU A 40 27.34 31.80 1.41
CA LEU A 40 27.98 30.55 1.81
C LEU A 40 28.32 29.67 0.59
N THR A 41 28.56 30.29 -0.57
CA THR A 41 28.92 29.57 -1.80
C THR A 41 30.14 28.67 -1.56
N GLY A 42 29.96 27.35 -1.78
CA GLY A 42 31.02 26.36 -1.61
C GLY A 42 31.41 26.08 -0.15
N ALA A 43 30.59 26.45 0.83
CA ALA A 43 30.90 26.23 2.24
C ALA A 43 30.95 24.73 2.59
N PRO A 44 31.95 24.27 3.36
CA PRO A 44 32.08 22.88 3.79
C PRO A 44 31.24 22.61 5.04
N LEU A 45 29.94 22.42 4.89
CA LEU A 45 28.95 22.26 5.97
C LEU A 45 28.48 20.81 6.16
N SER A 46 29.23 19.81 5.69
CA SER A 46 28.87 18.40 5.85
C SER A 46 28.73 18.04 7.34
N GLY A 47 27.57 17.49 7.72
CA GLY A 47 27.22 17.15 9.10
C GLY A 47 26.87 18.33 10.01
N ALA A 48 26.79 19.55 9.48
CA ALA A 48 26.42 20.74 10.27
C ALA A 48 25.01 20.62 10.88
N ARG A 49 24.83 21.13 12.10
CA ARG A 49 23.53 21.19 12.78
C ARG A 49 22.92 22.56 12.57
N LEU A 50 21.93 22.66 11.69
CA LEU A 50 21.24 23.89 11.28
C LEU A 50 19.75 23.83 11.69
N LEU A 51 19.43 23.13 12.79
CA LEU A 51 18.06 22.91 13.21
C LEU A 51 17.37 24.25 13.49
N GLY A 52 16.25 24.52 12.82
CA GLY A 52 15.49 25.77 12.97
C GLY A 52 16.25 27.04 12.58
N ALA A 53 17.39 26.95 11.89
CA ALA A 53 18.15 28.12 11.45
C ALA A 53 17.35 28.94 10.42
N ASP A 54 17.54 30.26 10.44
CA ASP A 54 16.93 31.19 9.49
C ASP A 54 17.88 31.38 8.29
N LEU A 55 17.62 30.66 7.22
CA LEU A 55 18.43 30.59 6.00
C LEU A 55 17.73 31.29 4.81
N ARG A 56 16.80 32.22 5.08
CA ARG A 56 16.06 32.88 3.99
C ARG A 56 17.00 33.67 3.08
N ASP A 57 16.79 33.54 1.78
CA ASP A 57 17.59 34.20 0.74
C ASP A 57 19.11 33.91 0.82
N VAL A 58 19.55 32.90 1.58
CA VAL A 58 20.97 32.50 1.69
C VAL A 58 21.49 31.97 0.36
N VAL A 59 22.76 32.21 0.05
CA VAL A 59 23.43 31.64 -1.13
C VAL A 59 24.29 30.46 -0.70
N LEU A 60 23.85 29.24 -1.00
CA LEU A 60 24.51 27.96 -0.71
C LEU A 60 24.96 27.23 -1.99
N ARG A 61 25.18 27.98 -3.07
CA ARG A 61 25.58 27.38 -4.36
C ARG A 61 26.83 26.52 -4.19
N ARG A 62 26.79 25.28 -4.67
CA ARG A 62 27.91 24.32 -4.54
C ARG A 62 28.38 24.03 -3.11
N ALA A 63 27.59 24.37 -2.08
CA ALA A 63 27.94 24.03 -0.70
C ALA A 63 27.95 22.51 -0.49
N GLU A 64 28.82 22.04 0.40
CA GLU A 64 28.89 20.64 0.85
C GLU A 64 28.05 20.52 2.13
N LEU A 65 26.97 19.77 2.10
CA LEU A 65 25.95 19.65 3.16
C LEU A 65 25.64 18.16 3.41
N ASP A 66 26.55 17.25 3.06
CA ASP A 66 26.38 15.82 3.23
C ASP A 66 26.06 15.50 4.70
N GLY A 67 24.91 14.87 4.96
CA GLY A 67 24.46 14.53 6.32
C GLY A 67 24.11 15.73 7.22
N ALA A 68 23.96 16.94 6.67
CA ALA A 68 23.56 18.12 7.46
C ALA A 68 22.15 17.97 8.06
N LEU A 69 21.94 18.51 9.26
CA LEU A 69 20.65 18.49 9.97
C LEU A 69 19.98 19.85 9.85
N LEU A 70 19.05 19.97 8.90
CA LEU A 70 18.29 21.19 8.56
C LEU A 70 16.81 21.09 9.01
N THR A 71 16.51 20.21 9.96
CA THR A 71 15.15 20.02 10.47
C THR A 71 14.53 21.35 10.90
N SER A 72 13.33 21.65 10.41
CA SER A 72 12.59 22.90 10.64
C SER A 72 13.30 24.19 10.23
N ALA A 73 14.37 24.15 9.43
CA ALA A 73 15.04 25.36 8.95
C ALA A 73 14.20 26.14 7.93
N ASP A 74 14.37 27.46 7.89
CA ASP A 74 13.67 28.34 6.95
C ASP A 74 14.58 28.70 5.77
N LEU A 75 14.42 28.01 4.65
CA LEU A 75 15.20 28.14 3.42
C LEU A 75 14.45 28.93 2.33
N ARG A 76 13.43 29.73 2.68
CA ARG A 76 12.63 30.43 1.67
C ARG A 76 13.50 31.36 0.82
N GLY A 77 13.40 31.22 -0.50
CA GLY A 77 14.21 32.01 -1.47
C GLY A 77 15.70 31.67 -1.50
N ALA A 78 16.16 30.66 -0.74
CA ALA A 78 17.56 30.26 -0.72
C ALA A 78 18.03 29.71 -2.07
N ASP A 79 19.31 29.89 -2.36
CA ASP A 79 19.94 29.44 -3.60
C ASP A 79 20.94 28.32 -3.33
N LEU A 80 20.47 27.08 -3.46
CA LEU A 80 21.22 25.84 -3.27
C LEU A 80 21.63 25.19 -4.60
N SER A 81 21.71 25.95 -5.70
CA SER A 81 22.03 25.35 -7.00
C SER A 81 23.39 24.64 -6.96
N GLU A 82 23.47 23.42 -7.50
CA GLU A 82 24.66 22.56 -7.52
C GLU A 82 25.18 22.12 -6.13
N ALA A 83 24.43 22.37 -5.05
CA ALA A 83 24.81 21.96 -3.70
C ALA A 83 24.81 20.42 -3.53
N GLN A 84 25.65 19.91 -2.63
CA GLN A 84 25.74 18.49 -2.29
C GLN A 84 25.07 18.25 -0.94
N LEU A 85 23.88 17.66 -0.92
CA LEU A 85 23.10 17.35 0.28
C LEU A 85 22.80 15.83 0.46
N PRO A 86 23.67 14.88 0.06
CA PRO A 86 23.32 13.48 0.26
C PRO A 86 23.18 13.17 1.75
N ASP A 87 22.18 12.35 2.09
CA ASP A 87 21.86 11.96 3.47
C ASP A 87 21.48 13.12 4.43
N ALA A 88 21.24 14.34 3.93
CA ALA A 88 20.81 15.45 4.78
C ALA A 88 19.36 15.25 5.29
N ASN A 89 19.03 15.88 6.42
CA ASN A 89 17.66 15.90 6.97
C ASN A 89 17.06 17.31 6.81
N LEU A 90 16.03 17.42 6.00
CA LEU A 90 15.22 18.61 5.71
C LEU A 90 13.80 18.46 6.26
N ASP A 91 13.56 17.58 7.22
CA ASP A 91 12.20 17.34 7.75
C ASP A 91 11.62 18.64 8.31
N ASP A 92 10.35 18.92 8.01
CA ASP A 92 9.63 20.16 8.35
C ASP A 92 10.31 21.47 7.88
N ALA A 93 11.32 21.42 7.00
CA ALA A 93 11.98 22.62 6.49
C ALA A 93 11.10 23.38 5.49
N ASN A 94 11.27 24.69 5.39
CA ASN A 94 10.54 25.52 4.44
C ASN A 94 11.43 25.93 3.25
N LEU A 95 11.28 25.28 2.10
CA LEU A 95 12.04 25.55 0.88
C LEU A 95 11.25 26.37 -0.15
N ALA A 96 10.17 27.05 0.26
CA ALA A 96 9.34 27.76 -0.71
C ALA A 96 10.16 28.79 -1.50
N LYS A 97 10.06 28.76 -2.83
CA LYS A 97 10.82 29.61 -3.78
C LYS A 97 12.34 29.41 -3.77
N ALA A 98 12.85 28.37 -3.09
CA ALA A 98 14.28 28.05 -3.14
C ALA A 98 14.69 27.52 -4.52
N ASN A 99 15.98 27.64 -4.84
CA ASN A 99 16.57 27.09 -6.05
C ASN A 99 17.52 25.93 -5.70
N LEU A 100 17.13 24.71 -6.05
CA LEU A 100 17.91 23.47 -5.91
C LEU A 100 18.34 22.92 -7.27
N GLY A 101 18.45 23.79 -8.30
CA GLY A 101 18.84 23.36 -9.64
C GLY A 101 20.17 22.61 -9.64
N ASP A 102 20.22 21.44 -10.28
CA ASP A 102 21.39 20.54 -10.35
C ASP A 102 21.96 20.12 -8.98
N ALA A 103 21.20 20.29 -7.87
CA ALA A 103 21.63 19.87 -6.54
C ALA A 103 21.58 18.34 -6.38
N ASN A 104 22.45 17.79 -5.55
CA ASN A 104 22.45 16.38 -5.19
C ASN A 104 21.73 16.17 -3.85
N LEU A 105 20.52 15.63 -3.90
CA LEU A 105 19.63 15.34 -2.78
C LEU A 105 19.47 13.82 -2.56
N THR A 106 20.49 13.03 -2.93
CA THR A 106 20.44 11.57 -2.83
C THR A 106 20.23 11.13 -1.37
N ARG A 107 19.22 10.32 -1.08
CA ARG A 107 18.85 9.84 0.27
C ARG A 107 18.53 10.94 1.29
N VAL A 108 18.16 12.14 0.83
CA VAL A 108 17.68 13.19 1.74
C VAL A 108 16.36 12.77 2.39
N THR A 109 16.11 13.16 3.64
CA THR A 109 14.75 13.14 4.22
C THR A 109 14.18 14.54 4.18
N ALA A 110 12.94 14.72 3.75
CA ALA A 110 12.26 16.02 3.78
C ALA A 110 10.77 15.83 4.13
N ILE A 111 10.50 14.99 5.13
CA ILE A 111 9.13 14.67 5.54
C ILE A 111 8.45 15.94 6.06
N GLY A 112 7.26 16.27 5.56
CA GLY A 112 6.52 17.48 5.96
C GLY A 112 7.12 18.81 5.49
N ALA A 113 8.19 18.77 4.69
CA ALA A 113 8.83 19.97 4.17
C ALA A 113 7.97 20.70 3.12
N VAL A 114 8.16 22.01 2.98
CA VAL A 114 7.40 22.85 2.04
C VAL A 114 8.22 23.14 0.79
N PHE A 115 7.73 22.73 -0.38
CA PHE A 115 8.39 22.92 -1.68
C PHE A 115 7.61 23.85 -2.64
N ALA A 116 6.77 24.74 -2.09
CA ALA A 116 5.95 25.63 -2.89
C ALA A 116 6.81 26.54 -3.80
N GLU A 117 6.59 26.49 -5.11
CA GLU A 117 7.35 27.26 -6.11
C GLU A 117 8.87 27.01 -6.09
N THR A 118 9.34 25.87 -5.56
CA THR A 118 10.77 25.51 -5.51
C THR A 118 11.27 25.03 -6.87
N SER A 119 12.47 25.44 -7.29
CA SER A 119 13.12 24.89 -8.48
C SER A 119 13.97 23.67 -8.10
N LEU A 120 13.65 22.50 -8.64
CA LEU A 120 14.40 21.24 -8.53
C LEU A 120 14.96 20.80 -9.89
N ARG A 121 15.13 21.74 -10.83
CA ARG A 121 15.51 21.42 -12.20
C ARG A 121 16.86 20.70 -12.26
N GLY A 122 16.93 19.51 -12.85
CA GLY A 122 18.17 18.72 -12.91
C GLY A 122 18.65 18.14 -11.58
N ALA A 123 17.90 18.33 -10.49
CA ALA A 123 18.30 17.85 -9.16
C ALA A 123 18.25 16.32 -9.07
N ASN A 124 19.17 15.73 -8.31
CA ASN A 124 19.20 14.29 -8.07
C ASN A 124 18.57 13.94 -6.71
N LEU A 125 17.34 13.42 -6.73
CA LEU A 125 16.54 13.00 -5.59
C LEU A 125 16.54 11.46 -5.41
N THR A 126 17.56 10.76 -5.93
CA THR A 126 17.63 9.29 -5.83
C THR A 126 17.48 8.82 -4.38
N ALA A 127 16.53 7.93 -4.12
CA ALA A 127 16.20 7.39 -2.80
C ALA A 127 15.85 8.45 -1.72
N ALA A 128 15.45 9.66 -2.10
CA ALA A 128 14.96 10.68 -1.18
C ALA A 128 13.63 10.26 -0.51
N MET A 129 13.40 10.63 0.74
CA MET A 129 12.15 10.44 1.46
C MET A 129 11.37 11.76 1.52
N LEU A 130 10.28 11.85 0.75
CA LEU A 130 9.48 13.06 0.56
C LEU A 130 8.02 12.85 1.03
N ASP A 131 7.84 12.10 2.13
CA ASP A 131 6.51 11.83 2.67
C ASP A 131 5.80 13.11 3.11
N ASP A 132 4.49 13.16 2.84
CA ASP A 132 3.61 14.27 3.21
C ASP A 132 4.02 15.64 2.64
N VAL A 133 4.74 15.64 1.51
CA VAL A 133 5.17 16.87 0.80
C VAL A 133 4.20 17.24 -0.33
N ASP A 134 3.93 18.53 -0.52
CA ASP A 134 3.29 19.05 -1.73
C ASP A 134 4.34 19.56 -2.73
N LEU A 135 4.50 18.85 -3.85
CA LEU A 135 5.39 19.22 -4.96
C LEU A 135 4.64 19.82 -6.15
N SER A 136 3.33 20.08 -6.04
CA SER A 136 2.47 20.47 -7.17
C SER A 136 2.91 21.74 -7.90
N THR A 137 3.61 22.64 -7.22
CA THR A 137 4.09 23.92 -7.76
C THR A 137 5.62 23.96 -7.93
N ALA A 138 6.32 22.86 -7.66
CA ALA A 138 7.77 22.78 -7.84
C ALA A 138 8.15 22.49 -9.30
N ASP A 139 9.23 23.11 -9.79
CA ASP A 139 9.80 22.80 -11.11
C ASP A 139 10.72 21.57 -11.00
N LEU A 140 10.25 20.41 -11.46
CA LEU A 140 10.97 19.15 -11.43
C LEU A 140 11.61 18.79 -12.79
N ALA A 141 11.70 19.73 -13.74
CA ALA A 141 12.22 19.42 -15.06
C ALA A 141 13.63 18.79 -14.98
N GLU A 142 13.83 17.65 -15.64
CA GLU A 142 15.12 16.92 -15.66
C GLU A 142 15.59 16.38 -14.29
N ALA A 143 14.77 16.44 -13.23
CA ALA A 143 15.12 15.86 -11.94
C ALA A 143 15.16 14.31 -11.98
N VAL A 144 16.13 13.73 -11.27
CA VAL A 144 16.28 12.26 -11.12
C VAL A 144 15.57 11.81 -9.85
N LEU A 145 14.57 10.94 -9.96
CA LEU A 145 13.71 10.50 -8.84
C LEU A 145 13.82 9.00 -8.53
N ASP A 146 14.92 8.36 -8.95
CA ASP A 146 15.08 6.91 -8.87
C ASP A 146 15.01 6.42 -7.42
N GLY A 147 14.00 5.60 -7.11
CA GLY A 147 13.79 5.08 -5.76
C GLY A 147 13.34 6.12 -4.72
N ALA A 148 13.02 7.35 -5.13
CA ALA A 148 12.46 8.36 -4.24
C ALA A 148 11.10 7.92 -3.67
N PHE A 149 10.93 8.02 -2.37
CA PHE A 149 9.68 7.82 -1.66
C PHE A 149 8.86 9.11 -1.73
N LEU A 150 8.16 9.27 -2.85
CA LEU A 150 7.30 10.42 -3.13
C LEU A 150 5.95 10.29 -2.43
N PRO A 151 5.32 11.42 -2.06
CA PRO A 151 3.97 11.39 -1.54
C PRO A 151 3.02 10.87 -2.62
N ALA A 152 1.93 10.21 -2.23
CA ALA A 152 1.01 9.51 -3.13
C ALA A 152 0.42 10.35 -4.28
N ARG A 153 0.63 11.68 -4.28
CA ARG A 153 0.18 12.65 -5.29
C ARG A 153 1.21 13.04 -6.35
N ALA A 154 2.50 12.75 -6.16
CA ALA A 154 3.55 13.15 -7.09
C ALA A 154 4.18 11.92 -7.77
N ARG A 155 3.52 11.37 -8.80
CA ARG A 155 4.20 10.46 -9.74
C ARG A 155 3.88 10.81 -11.19
N ARG A 156 4.88 11.46 -11.81
CA ARG A 156 5.26 11.52 -13.23
C ARG A 156 4.87 12.79 -14.01
N ILE A 157 5.89 13.48 -14.50
CA ILE A 157 5.88 14.41 -15.64
C ILE A 157 6.66 13.68 -16.74
N ASP A 158 5.95 13.20 -17.76
CA ASP A 158 6.57 12.72 -19.00
C ASP A 158 6.07 13.62 -20.13
N VAL A 159 7.00 14.24 -20.87
CA VAL A 159 6.74 15.21 -21.93
C VAL A 159 6.70 14.48 -23.29
N TYR A 160 5.54 14.45 -23.93
CA TYR A 160 5.37 14.18 -25.37
C TYR A 160 4.46 15.27 -25.95
N ALA A 161 4.59 15.60 -27.25
CA ALA A 161 3.89 16.73 -27.89
C ALA A 161 2.34 16.63 -27.90
N ASP A 162 1.79 15.46 -27.57
CA ASP A 162 0.36 15.20 -27.35
C ASP A 162 0.08 14.73 -25.91
N ALA A 163 1.01 14.96 -24.97
CA ALA A 163 0.85 14.53 -23.59
C ALA A 163 -0.28 15.32 -22.93
N PRO A 164 -1.11 14.66 -22.12
CA PRO A 164 -2.13 15.35 -21.38
C PRO A 164 -1.48 16.32 -20.37
N THR A 165 -1.98 17.55 -20.32
CA THR A 165 -1.51 18.64 -19.47
C THR A 165 -2.39 18.77 -18.24
N TRP A 166 -1.89 19.40 -17.19
CA TRP A 166 -2.67 19.67 -15.98
C TRP A 166 -3.05 21.15 -15.93
N ASP A 167 -4.25 21.48 -15.45
CA ASP A 167 -4.63 22.85 -15.12
C ASP A 167 -4.33 23.20 -13.66
N ASP A 168 -4.51 24.48 -13.30
CA ASP A 168 -4.24 25.01 -11.96
C ASP A 168 -5.11 24.39 -10.87
N GLU A 169 -6.23 23.76 -11.24
CA GLU A 169 -7.11 23.01 -10.34
C GLU A 169 -6.75 21.51 -10.25
N GLY A 170 -5.66 21.09 -10.89
CA GLY A 170 -5.20 19.70 -10.90
C GLY A 170 -6.07 18.78 -11.75
N ARG A 171 -6.78 19.30 -12.75
CA ARG A 171 -7.50 18.49 -13.75
C ARG A 171 -6.60 18.18 -14.93
N LEU A 172 -6.73 16.96 -15.44
CA LEU A 172 -6.03 16.48 -16.62
C LEU A 172 -6.76 16.94 -17.90
N TRP A 173 -6.03 17.46 -18.87
CA TRP A 173 -6.52 17.97 -20.15
C TRP A 173 -5.76 17.32 -21.30
N HIS A 174 -6.42 17.11 -22.43
CA HIS A 174 -5.77 16.61 -23.65
C HIS A 174 -6.47 17.20 -24.88
N GLY A 175 -5.71 17.66 -25.87
CA GLY A 175 -6.30 18.22 -27.10
C GLY A 175 -7.16 19.48 -26.91
N GLY A 176 -7.01 20.20 -25.79
CA GLY A 176 -7.79 21.40 -25.47
C GLY A 176 -9.13 21.14 -24.77
N GLU A 177 -9.41 19.89 -24.35
CA GLU A 177 -10.60 19.53 -23.58
C GLU A 177 -10.23 18.75 -22.29
N PRO A 178 -11.09 18.75 -21.25
CA PRO A 178 -10.87 17.95 -20.05
C PRO A 178 -10.77 16.46 -20.39
N PHE A 179 -9.71 15.81 -19.93
CA PHE A 179 -9.40 14.44 -20.29
C PHE A 179 -10.36 13.45 -19.61
N THR A 180 -10.97 12.58 -20.40
CA THR A 180 -11.76 11.44 -19.94
C THR A 180 -11.17 10.17 -20.54
N GLY A 181 -10.68 9.26 -19.70
CA GLY A 181 -10.01 8.04 -20.16
C GLY A 181 -9.01 7.46 -19.15
N GLU A 182 -8.20 6.51 -19.61
CA GLU A 182 -7.12 5.91 -18.84
C GLU A 182 -5.77 6.54 -19.21
N LEU A 183 -5.01 6.95 -18.19
CA LEU A 183 -3.63 7.39 -18.30
C LEU A 183 -2.71 6.25 -17.85
N VAL A 184 -2.06 5.60 -18.80
CA VAL A 184 -1.07 4.55 -18.55
C VAL A 184 0.31 5.17 -18.46
N ARG A 185 1.04 4.79 -17.42
CA ARG A 185 2.38 5.25 -17.19
C ARG A 185 3.37 4.08 -17.17
N GLU A 186 4.20 3.95 -18.21
CA GLU A 186 5.18 2.86 -18.38
C GLU A 186 6.61 3.39 -18.63
N ASN A 187 7.62 2.54 -18.35
CA ASN A 187 9.02 2.67 -18.72
C ASN A 187 9.51 1.33 -19.29
N GLY A 188 9.49 1.19 -20.62
CA GLY A 188 9.77 -0.08 -21.30
C GLY A 188 8.79 -1.16 -20.83
N ASP A 189 9.33 -2.25 -20.30
CA ASP A 189 8.55 -3.38 -19.76
C ASP A 189 8.13 -3.18 -18.30
N ARG A 190 8.13 -1.93 -17.79
CA ARG A 190 7.70 -1.63 -16.42
C ARG A 190 6.57 -0.62 -16.34
N LEU A 191 5.44 -1.01 -15.75
CA LEU A 191 4.35 -0.11 -15.36
C LEU A 191 4.75 0.70 -14.12
N LEU A 192 4.65 2.02 -14.27
CA LEU A 192 4.87 3.02 -13.24
C LEU A 192 3.56 3.43 -12.54
N SER A 193 2.46 3.56 -13.30
CA SER A 193 1.11 3.76 -12.75
C SER A 193 0.02 3.65 -13.82
N LEU A 194 -1.23 3.44 -13.39
CA LEU A 194 -2.42 3.38 -14.22
C LEU A 194 -3.53 4.17 -13.52
N GLU A 195 -4.11 5.16 -14.20
CA GLU A 195 -5.04 6.12 -13.60
C GLU A 195 -6.26 6.34 -14.49
N THR A 196 -7.45 6.50 -13.90
CA THR A 196 -8.70 6.80 -14.62
C THR A 196 -9.15 8.24 -14.35
N TYR A 197 -9.63 8.90 -15.40
CA TYR A 197 -10.09 10.29 -15.39
C TYR A 197 -11.46 10.42 -16.04
N GLN A 198 -12.28 11.31 -15.49
CA GLN A 198 -13.55 11.74 -16.06
C GLN A 198 -13.64 13.26 -15.91
N ASP A 199 -13.87 13.93 -17.03
CA ASP A 199 -13.92 15.39 -17.15
C ASP A 199 -12.68 16.07 -16.54
N GLY A 200 -11.51 15.49 -16.77
CA GLY A 200 -10.22 15.91 -16.23
C GLY A 200 -10.02 15.63 -14.75
N VAL A 201 -11.05 15.23 -14.02
CA VAL A 201 -10.95 14.88 -12.61
C VAL A 201 -10.49 13.43 -12.48
N ARG A 202 -9.41 13.21 -11.73
CA ARG A 202 -8.92 11.88 -11.38
C ARG A 202 -10.00 11.15 -10.58
N GLN A 203 -10.51 10.06 -11.13
CA GLN A 203 -11.57 9.25 -10.50
C GLN A 203 -10.97 8.21 -9.57
N THR A 204 -9.89 7.57 -10.01
CA THR A 204 -9.26 6.42 -9.33
C THR A 204 -10.28 5.37 -8.88
N THR A 205 -10.96 4.76 -9.85
CA THR A 205 -11.20 3.31 -9.70
C THR A 205 -9.93 2.67 -10.21
N ARG A 206 -9.15 2.04 -9.33
CA ARG A 206 -8.07 1.16 -9.78
C ARG A 206 -8.76 0.09 -10.59
N THR A 207 -8.58 0.06 -11.91
CA THR A 207 -8.92 -1.15 -12.67
C THR A 207 -7.82 -2.18 -12.34
N TRP A 208 -7.78 -2.61 -11.08
CA TRP A 208 -7.58 -4.03 -10.84
C TRP A 208 -8.59 -4.66 -11.77
N TYR A 209 -8.14 -5.45 -12.73
CA TYR A 209 -8.89 -6.66 -12.82
C TYR A 209 -8.64 -7.38 -11.52
N ASP A 210 -9.70 -8.00 -11.07
CA ASP A 210 -9.87 -8.93 -9.99
C ASP A 210 -8.85 -10.10 -10.08
N SER A 211 -7.56 -9.79 -10.23
CA SER A 211 -6.60 -10.64 -10.94
C SER A 211 -5.13 -10.50 -10.53
N GLY A 212 -4.74 -9.36 -9.97
CA GLY A 212 -3.36 -9.07 -9.56
C GLY A 212 -2.50 -8.61 -10.71
N ILE A 213 -3.05 -8.68 -11.91
CA ILE A 213 -2.41 -8.29 -13.14
C ILE A 213 -3.13 -7.02 -13.64
N LEU A 214 -2.41 -5.90 -13.61
CA LEU A 214 -2.92 -4.61 -14.07
C LEU A 214 -3.11 -4.68 -15.57
N ARG A 215 -4.25 -4.22 -16.10
CA ARG A 215 -4.52 -4.21 -17.54
C ARG A 215 -4.84 -2.80 -17.98
N SER A 216 -4.16 -2.35 -19.02
CA SER A 216 -4.43 -1.06 -19.66
C SER A 216 -5.47 -1.22 -20.78
N ALA A 217 -6.17 -0.13 -21.11
CA ALA A 217 -7.15 -0.08 -22.21
C ALA A 217 -6.60 -0.53 -23.58
N ASP A 218 -5.29 -0.42 -23.79
CA ASP A 218 -4.60 -0.90 -25.00
C ASP A 218 -4.41 -2.43 -25.04
N GLY A 219 -4.83 -3.13 -23.98
CA GLY A 219 -4.82 -4.58 -23.88
C GLY A 219 -3.57 -5.18 -23.24
N LYS A 220 -2.55 -4.39 -22.90
CA LYS A 220 -1.37 -4.90 -22.17
C LYS A 220 -1.74 -5.33 -20.75
N ARG A 221 -0.99 -6.29 -20.23
CA ARG A 221 -1.12 -6.79 -18.87
C ARG A 221 0.20 -6.70 -18.13
N TRP A 222 0.18 -6.43 -16.82
CA TRP A 222 1.37 -6.19 -16.01
C TRP A 222 1.28 -6.92 -14.67
N HIS A 223 2.34 -7.61 -14.28
CA HIS A 223 2.50 -8.24 -12.97
C HIS A 223 2.40 -7.22 -11.82
N PRO A 224 2.07 -7.65 -10.58
CA PRO A 224 1.98 -6.76 -9.42
C PRO A 224 3.26 -5.95 -9.13
N ASN A 225 4.43 -6.49 -9.51
CA ASN A 225 5.71 -5.81 -9.37
C ASN A 225 5.98 -4.75 -10.46
N GLY A 226 5.03 -4.57 -11.38
CA GLY A 226 5.08 -3.64 -12.49
C GLY A 226 5.67 -4.22 -13.77
N MET A 227 6.19 -5.45 -13.80
CA MET A 227 6.75 -6.03 -15.02
C MET A 227 5.65 -6.36 -16.05
N LEU A 228 5.91 -6.13 -17.33
CA LEU A 228 4.99 -6.49 -18.42
C LEU A 228 4.77 -8.00 -18.39
N ALA A 229 3.50 -8.42 -18.36
CA ALA A 229 3.09 -9.82 -18.33
C ALA A 229 2.61 -10.28 -19.71
N GLU A 230 1.90 -9.42 -20.45
CA GLU A 230 1.33 -9.75 -21.76
C GLU A 230 1.19 -8.53 -22.65
N GLU A 231 1.56 -8.70 -23.93
CA GLU A 231 1.33 -7.72 -25.00
C GLU A 231 1.11 -8.47 -26.32
N GLY A 232 -0.16 -8.60 -26.72
CA GLY A 232 -0.55 -9.45 -27.84
C GLY A 232 -0.28 -10.92 -27.53
N ASP A 233 0.44 -11.62 -28.41
CA ASP A 233 0.80 -13.04 -28.25
C ASP A 233 2.10 -13.26 -27.45
N ARG A 234 2.71 -12.18 -26.93
CA ARG A 234 3.96 -12.25 -26.17
C ARG A 234 3.66 -12.26 -24.68
N HIS A 235 4.38 -13.11 -23.95
CA HIS A 235 4.23 -13.31 -22.52
C HIS A 235 5.59 -13.28 -21.83
N TRP A 236 5.63 -12.70 -20.63
CA TRP A 236 6.84 -12.60 -19.82
C TRP A 236 6.55 -12.97 -18.37
N ASP A 237 7.53 -13.54 -17.68
CA ASP A 237 7.45 -13.77 -16.24
C ASP A 237 7.70 -12.47 -15.44
N GLU A 238 7.62 -12.59 -14.12
CA GLU A 238 7.84 -11.48 -13.20
C GLU A 238 9.27 -10.94 -13.18
N ARG A 239 10.22 -11.59 -13.85
CA ARG A 239 11.60 -11.14 -14.04
C ARG A 239 11.78 -10.42 -15.38
N GLY A 240 10.73 -10.39 -16.21
CA GLY A 240 10.79 -9.85 -17.57
C GLY A 240 11.37 -10.83 -18.58
N GLU A 241 11.49 -12.12 -18.23
CA GLU A 241 11.99 -13.14 -19.15
C GLU A 241 10.81 -13.70 -19.98
N PRO A 242 10.98 -13.89 -21.31
CA PRO A 242 9.92 -14.45 -22.15
C PRO A 242 9.49 -15.84 -21.67
N VAL A 243 8.19 -16.07 -21.56
CA VAL A 243 7.62 -17.37 -21.17
C VAL A 243 6.77 -17.96 -22.29
N THR A 244 6.79 -19.29 -22.35
CA THR A 244 5.89 -20.04 -23.24
C THR A 244 4.56 -20.22 -22.53
N ARG A 245 3.47 -19.84 -23.19
CA ARG A 245 2.10 -20.12 -22.73
C ARG A 245 1.47 -21.24 -23.55
N VAL A 246 0.87 -22.22 -22.90
CA VAL A 246 0.17 -23.34 -23.55
C VAL A 246 -1.26 -23.48 -23.03
N ASP A 247 -2.15 -23.96 -23.89
CA ASP A 247 -3.51 -24.34 -23.49
C ASP A 247 -3.46 -25.61 -22.62
N ARG A 248 -4.25 -25.67 -21.55
CA ARG A 248 -4.39 -26.82 -20.65
C ARG A 248 -4.67 -28.11 -21.41
N ALA A 249 -5.42 -28.04 -22.52
CA ALA A 249 -5.71 -29.19 -23.38
C ALA A 249 -4.47 -29.82 -24.05
N ARG A 250 -3.33 -29.11 -24.08
CA ARG A 250 -2.04 -29.60 -24.59
C ARG A 250 -1.12 -30.17 -23.51
N THR A 251 -1.61 -30.22 -22.27
CA THR A 251 -0.83 -30.70 -21.13
C THR A 251 -1.31 -32.08 -20.69
N THR A 252 -0.43 -32.85 -20.08
CA THR A 252 -0.74 -34.08 -19.35
C THR A 252 -0.32 -33.90 -17.90
N GLU A 253 -0.99 -34.58 -16.96
CA GLU A 253 -0.61 -34.54 -15.55
C GLU A 253 -0.50 -35.97 -15.02
N ALA A 254 0.63 -36.29 -14.40
CA ALA A 254 0.88 -37.56 -13.75
C ALA A 254 1.61 -37.29 -12.43
N ASP A 255 1.15 -37.92 -11.34
CA ASP A 255 1.72 -37.78 -10.00
C ASP A 255 1.88 -36.30 -9.53
N GLY A 256 0.97 -35.43 -9.98
CA GLY A 256 0.97 -33.99 -9.65
C GLY A 256 2.00 -33.15 -10.42
N VAL A 257 2.67 -33.74 -11.41
CA VAL A 257 3.62 -33.05 -12.29
C VAL A 257 2.94 -32.81 -13.64
N LEU A 258 2.83 -31.54 -14.02
CA LEU A 258 2.33 -31.11 -15.31
C LEU A 258 3.43 -31.22 -16.37
N ALA A 259 3.10 -31.87 -17.48
CA ALA A 259 4.01 -32.11 -18.59
C ALA A 259 3.42 -31.65 -19.93
N VAL A 260 4.30 -31.24 -20.84
CA VAL A 260 4.00 -30.97 -22.26
C VAL A 260 4.93 -31.85 -23.08
N ASP A 261 4.37 -32.58 -24.06
CA ASP A 261 5.11 -33.56 -24.87
C ASP A 261 5.89 -34.62 -24.05
N GLY A 262 5.41 -34.92 -22.84
CA GLY A 262 5.97 -35.94 -21.95
C GLY A 262 7.06 -35.44 -20.99
N GLU A 263 7.44 -34.17 -21.05
CA GLU A 263 8.46 -33.56 -20.19
C GLU A 263 7.84 -32.55 -19.20
N PRO A 264 8.37 -32.44 -17.95
CA PRO A 264 7.90 -31.45 -16.99
C PRO A 264 7.96 -30.03 -17.56
N PHE A 265 6.86 -29.30 -17.43
CA PHE A 265 6.69 -28.02 -18.11
C PHE A 265 7.11 -26.84 -17.23
N THR A 266 7.85 -25.90 -17.83
CA THR A 266 8.14 -24.58 -17.25
C THR A 266 7.59 -23.50 -18.17
N GLY A 267 6.70 -22.66 -17.65
CA GLY A 267 5.96 -21.66 -18.41
C GLY A 267 4.58 -21.43 -17.84
N GLU A 268 3.67 -20.88 -18.64
CA GLU A 268 2.30 -20.61 -18.23
C GLU A 268 1.33 -21.59 -18.88
N VAL A 269 0.34 -22.04 -18.12
CA VAL A 269 -0.76 -22.86 -18.62
C VAL A 269 -2.04 -22.07 -18.51
N GLN A 270 -2.76 -21.96 -19.62
CA GLN A 270 -4.06 -21.32 -19.69
C GLN A 270 -5.17 -22.38 -19.71
N ASP A 271 -6.09 -22.30 -18.74
CA ASP A 271 -7.29 -23.12 -18.65
C ASP A 271 -8.53 -22.22 -18.69
N GLY A 272 -9.10 -22.05 -19.88
CA GLY A 272 -10.13 -21.04 -20.14
C GLY A 272 -9.60 -19.62 -19.88
N GLU A 273 -10.16 -18.97 -18.88
CA GLU A 273 -9.72 -17.65 -18.41
C GLU A 273 -8.77 -17.73 -17.21
N THR A 274 -8.38 -18.93 -16.77
CA THR A 274 -7.43 -19.11 -15.67
C THR A 274 -6.02 -19.24 -16.24
N VAL A 275 -5.03 -18.61 -15.61
CA VAL A 275 -3.61 -18.75 -15.96
C VAL A 275 -2.83 -19.17 -14.72
N THR A 276 -1.99 -20.20 -14.86
CA THR A 276 -1.14 -20.71 -13.79
C THR A 276 0.30 -20.79 -14.28
N SER A 277 1.24 -20.23 -13.50
CA SER A 277 2.68 -20.38 -13.75
C SER A 277 3.19 -21.70 -13.20
N TYR A 278 4.01 -22.40 -13.99
CA TYR A 278 4.65 -23.66 -13.63
C TYR A 278 6.17 -23.57 -13.76
N ARG A 279 6.86 -24.27 -12.87
CA ARG A 279 8.29 -24.56 -12.93
C ARG A 279 8.49 -26.05 -12.70
N ASP A 280 9.15 -26.72 -13.65
CA ASP A 280 9.42 -28.16 -13.61
C ASP A 280 8.14 -28.99 -13.36
N GLY A 281 7.03 -28.56 -13.96
CA GLY A 281 5.71 -29.20 -13.86
C GLY A 281 4.97 -28.95 -12.56
N VAL A 282 5.50 -28.14 -11.64
CA VAL A 282 4.86 -27.78 -10.37
C VAL A 282 4.40 -26.32 -10.42
N PRO A 283 3.20 -25.97 -9.90
CA PRO A 283 2.76 -24.57 -9.81
C PRO A 283 3.77 -23.72 -9.04
N ASP A 284 4.35 -22.71 -9.67
CA ASP A 284 5.42 -21.91 -9.09
C ASP A 284 5.47 -20.55 -9.79
N GLY A 285 4.97 -19.53 -9.11
CA GLY A 285 4.77 -18.19 -9.62
C GLY A 285 3.30 -17.72 -9.53
N PRO A 286 2.96 -16.68 -10.30
CA PRO A 286 1.62 -16.11 -10.34
C PRO A 286 0.53 -17.11 -10.74
N TRP A 287 -0.61 -16.96 -10.12
CA TRP A 287 -1.86 -17.64 -10.47
C TRP A 287 -3.00 -16.64 -10.55
N TRP A 288 -3.87 -16.84 -11.53
CA TRP A 288 -4.95 -15.91 -11.80
C TRP A 288 -6.20 -16.60 -12.38
N SER A 289 -7.40 -16.16 -11.98
CA SER A 289 -8.70 -16.40 -12.62
C SER A 289 -9.54 -15.10 -12.64
N PRO A 290 -10.60 -14.99 -13.47
CA PRO A 290 -11.40 -13.75 -13.59
C PRO A 290 -11.89 -13.11 -12.29
N ASP A 291 -12.00 -13.90 -11.23
CA ASP A 291 -12.52 -13.54 -9.91
C ASP A 291 -11.55 -13.82 -8.76
N ALA A 292 -10.27 -14.13 -9.04
CA ALA A 292 -9.28 -14.39 -8.01
C ALA A 292 -7.82 -14.23 -8.47
N GLU A 293 -6.95 -13.88 -7.53
CA GLU A 293 -5.49 -13.85 -7.74
C GLU A 293 -4.77 -14.57 -6.60
N GLY A 294 -3.55 -15.01 -6.89
CA GLY A 294 -2.66 -15.55 -5.89
C GLY A 294 -1.28 -15.90 -6.43
N ARG A 295 -0.48 -16.51 -5.57
CA ARG A 295 0.85 -17.01 -5.93
C ARG A 295 1.05 -18.42 -5.38
N TYR A 296 1.65 -19.26 -6.19
CA TYR A 296 2.24 -20.51 -5.75
C TYR A 296 3.77 -20.38 -5.60
N GLU A 297 4.33 -21.07 -4.62
CA GLU A 297 5.75 -21.39 -4.53
C GLU A 297 5.85 -22.89 -4.31
N GLN A 298 6.50 -23.61 -5.22
CA GLN A 298 6.65 -25.08 -5.16
C GLN A 298 5.34 -25.84 -4.90
N GLY A 299 4.25 -25.42 -5.54
CA GLY A 299 2.93 -26.03 -5.45
C GLY A 299 2.10 -25.56 -4.26
N VAL A 300 2.64 -24.68 -3.42
CA VAL A 300 2.00 -24.20 -2.19
C VAL A 300 1.54 -22.76 -2.36
N ARG A 301 0.34 -22.44 -1.89
CA ARG A 301 -0.18 -21.06 -1.89
C ARG A 301 0.61 -20.21 -0.91
N VAL A 302 1.13 -19.07 -1.35
CA VAL A 302 1.89 -18.15 -0.49
C VAL A 302 1.41 -16.71 -0.66
N GLY A 303 1.74 -15.86 0.30
CA GLY A 303 1.48 -14.42 0.23
C GLY A 303 0.00 -14.09 0.22
N GLU A 304 -0.37 -12.98 -0.41
CA GLU A 304 -1.77 -12.55 -0.48
C GLU A 304 -2.51 -13.24 -1.62
N TRP A 305 -3.67 -13.77 -1.28
CA TRP A 305 -4.65 -14.32 -2.20
C TRP A 305 -5.92 -13.51 -2.10
N ARG A 306 -6.41 -13.00 -3.22
CA ARG A 306 -7.57 -12.14 -3.23
C ARG A 306 -8.65 -12.71 -4.13
N ARG A 307 -9.90 -12.48 -3.72
CA ARG A 307 -11.10 -12.79 -4.48
C ARG A 307 -12.04 -11.62 -4.43
N TRP A 308 -12.95 -11.57 -5.37
CA TRP A 308 -13.74 -10.37 -5.63
C TRP A 308 -15.13 -10.73 -6.11
N HIS A 309 -16.01 -9.75 -6.02
CA HIS A 309 -17.33 -9.81 -6.62
C HIS A 309 -17.24 -9.42 -8.09
N ARG A 310 -18.25 -9.79 -8.88
CA ARG A 310 -18.35 -9.40 -10.32
C ARG A 310 -18.26 -7.87 -10.55
N ASN A 311 -18.46 -7.06 -9.51
CA ASN A 311 -18.38 -5.61 -9.56
C ASN A 311 -16.97 -5.04 -9.27
N GLY A 312 -15.93 -5.88 -9.14
CA GLY A 312 -14.55 -5.43 -8.90
C GLY A 312 -14.19 -5.19 -7.43
N ARG A 313 -15.13 -5.38 -6.50
CA ARG A 313 -14.85 -5.18 -5.07
C ARG A 313 -14.24 -6.43 -4.46
N THR A 314 -13.16 -6.25 -3.69
CA THR A 314 -12.59 -7.32 -2.88
C THR A 314 -13.69 -7.96 -2.04
N LYS A 315 -13.85 -9.26 -2.20
CA LYS A 315 -14.78 -10.13 -1.50
C LYS A 315 -14.07 -10.86 -0.36
N GLU A 316 -12.83 -11.27 -0.61
CA GLU A 316 -12.00 -12.01 0.34
C GLU A 316 -10.52 -11.72 0.09
N LEU A 317 -9.76 -11.61 1.18
CA LEU A 317 -8.30 -11.54 1.19
C LEU A 317 -7.82 -12.58 2.19
N THR A 318 -7.02 -13.52 1.71
CA THR A 318 -6.37 -14.55 2.51
C THR A 318 -4.87 -14.32 2.46
N GLN A 319 -4.22 -14.19 3.61
CA GLN A 319 -2.77 -14.09 3.69
C GLN A 319 -2.20 -15.45 4.08
N TYR A 320 -1.31 -16.01 3.27
CA TYR A 320 -0.58 -17.25 3.52
C TYR A 320 0.88 -16.96 3.86
N ASP A 321 1.49 -17.78 4.73
CA ASP A 321 2.94 -17.78 4.91
C ASP A 321 3.65 -18.69 3.90
N ALA A 322 4.99 -18.75 3.99
CA ALA A 322 5.84 -19.52 3.08
C ALA A 322 5.60 -21.04 3.12
N LYS A 323 4.85 -21.55 4.11
CA LYS A 323 4.47 -22.98 4.21
C LYS A 323 3.05 -23.22 3.70
N GLY A 324 2.35 -22.18 3.28
CA GLY A 324 0.95 -22.21 2.90
C GLY A 324 -0.04 -22.24 4.06
N SER A 325 0.43 -21.95 5.28
CA SER A 325 -0.47 -21.79 6.43
C SER A 325 -1.12 -20.41 6.36
N THR A 326 -2.43 -20.35 6.63
CA THR A 326 -3.17 -19.07 6.60
C THR A 326 -2.84 -18.23 7.84
N ARG A 327 -2.45 -16.98 7.63
CA ARG A 327 -2.14 -15.97 8.66
C ARG A 327 -3.32 -15.07 8.98
N ARG A 328 -4.11 -14.74 7.96
CA ARG A 328 -5.22 -13.80 8.09
C ARG A 328 -6.27 -14.07 7.05
N ILE A 329 -7.54 -13.94 7.43
CA ILE A 329 -8.65 -13.91 6.48
C ILE A 329 -9.47 -12.64 6.72
N GLN A 330 -9.66 -11.89 5.65
CA GLN A 330 -10.57 -10.76 5.63
C GLN A 330 -11.66 -11.00 4.59
N ARG A 331 -12.91 -10.64 4.91
CA ARG A 331 -14.04 -10.69 3.97
C ARG A 331 -14.79 -9.38 3.99
N TRP A 332 -15.30 -9.00 2.83
CA TRP A 332 -16.09 -7.80 2.65
C TRP A 332 -17.40 -8.13 1.95
N ASP A 333 -18.42 -7.33 2.24
CA ASP A 333 -19.64 -7.22 1.46
C ASP A 333 -19.80 -5.78 0.93
N ASP A 334 -20.96 -5.48 0.34
CA ASP A 334 -21.26 -4.14 -0.18
C ASP A 334 -21.30 -3.03 0.89
N GLY A 335 -21.38 -3.40 2.17
CA GLY A 335 -21.35 -2.51 3.34
C GLY A 335 -19.98 -2.37 4.00
N GLY A 336 -18.97 -3.14 3.60
CA GLY A 336 -17.58 -3.03 4.08
C GLY A 336 -17.02 -4.34 4.64
N LEU A 337 -16.02 -4.23 5.52
CA LEU A 337 -15.34 -5.38 6.13
C LEU A 337 -16.28 -6.10 7.10
N ILE A 338 -16.58 -7.36 6.82
CA ILE A 338 -17.48 -8.21 7.63
C ILE A 338 -16.74 -9.29 8.41
N LEU A 339 -15.48 -9.58 8.08
CA LEU A 339 -14.62 -10.53 8.81
C LEU A 339 -13.19 -10.02 8.79
N ASP A 340 -12.50 -10.03 9.93
CA ASP A 340 -11.06 -9.77 10.04
C ASP A 340 -10.44 -10.68 11.10
N ASP A 341 -10.07 -11.88 10.67
CA ASP A 341 -9.45 -12.89 11.52
C ASP A 341 -7.92 -12.76 11.45
N ARG A 342 -7.33 -12.05 12.43
CA ARG A 342 -5.89 -11.72 12.49
C ARG A 342 -5.02 -12.79 13.16
N GLU A 343 -5.63 -13.90 13.56
CA GLU A 343 -4.97 -15.11 14.04
C GLU A 343 -5.76 -16.31 13.49
N ALA A 344 -5.92 -16.34 12.16
CA ALA A 344 -6.43 -17.52 11.49
C ALA A 344 -5.60 -18.72 11.99
N PRO A 345 -6.24 -19.80 12.48
CA PRO A 345 -5.56 -20.77 13.32
C PRO A 345 -4.36 -21.36 12.59
N SER A 346 -3.19 -21.24 13.22
CA SER A 346 -2.00 -21.99 12.81
C SER A 346 -2.36 -23.47 12.78
N ASP A 347 -2.18 -24.10 11.62
CA ASP A 347 -2.20 -25.54 11.40
C ASP A 347 -3.51 -26.31 11.72
N GLU A 348 -4.68 -25.68 11.82
CA GLU A 348 -5.93 -26.45 11.98
C GLU A 348 -6.75 -26.61 10.68
N PRO A 349 -7.23 -27.83 10.37
CA PRO A 349 -8.22 -28.07 9.31
C PRO A 349 -9.49 -27.24 9.55
N PRO A 350 -10.40 -27.09 8.56
CA PRO A 350 -11.66 -26.37 8.76
C PRO A 350 -12.33 -26.83 10.06
N LEU A 351 -12.66 -25.85 10.91
CA LEU A 351 -13.28 -26.08 12.20
C LEU A 351 -14.42 -27.09 12.05
N PRO A 352 -14.42 -28.20 12.80
CA PRO A 352 -15.48 -29.20 12.67
C PRO A 352 -16.82 -28.52 12.93
N ARG A 353 -17.79 -28.77 12.05
CA ARG A 353 -19.15 -28.22 12.19
C ARG A 353 -20.06 -29.26 12.83
N ILE A 354 -20.74 -28.89 13.90
CA ILE A 354 -21.70 -29.73 14.61
C ILE A 354 -23.06 -29.05 14.68
N ASP A 355 -24.12 -29.86 14.77
CA ASP A 355 -25.47 -29.40 15.08
C ASP A 355 -25.69 -29.45 16.60
N LEU A 356 -26.10 -28.34 17.21
CA LEU A 356 -26.36 -28.24 18.65
C LEU A 356 -27.56 -29.07 19.11
N GLN A 357 -28.39 -29.57 18.20
CA GLN A 357 -29.58 -30.36 18.52
C GLN A 357 -29.32 -31.88 18.62
N VAL A 358 -28.06 -32.33 18.49
CA VAL A 358 -27.72 -33.76 18.60
C VAL A 358 -27.38 -34.18 20.04
N SER A 359 -27.63 -35.45 20.39
CA SER A 359 -27.54 -35.95 21.77
C SER A 359 -26.12 -36.04 22.36
N THR A 360 -25.08 -35.83 21.55
CA THR A 360 -23.67 -35.84 21.97
C THR A 360 -23.14 -34.46 22.35
N VAL A 361 -24.00 -33.43 22.25
CA VAL A 361 -23.72 -32.06 22.69
C VAL A 361 -24.20 -31.89 24.12
N ASP A 362 -23.31 -31.40 24.99
CA ASP A 362 -23.61 -31.05 26.37
C ASP A 362 -22.88 -29.76 26.78
N TRP A 363 -23.18 -29.25 27.98
CA TRP A 363 -22.56 -28.06 28.55
C TRP A 363 -22.03 -28.39 29.94
N ASP A 364 -20.82 -27.94 30.27
CA ASP A 364 -20.29 -28.10 31.63
C ASP A 364 -20.85 -27.06 32.62
N ASP A 365 -20.50 -27.21 33.90
CA ASP A 365 -20.91 -26.32 35.00
C ASP A 365 -20.47 -24.85 34.79
N GLY A 366 -19.53 -24.60 33.87
CA GLY A 366 -19.05 -23.29 33.48
C GLY A 366 -19.67 -22.73 32.20
N ALA A 367 -20.76 -23.36 31.71
CA ALA A 367 -21.42 -23.04 30.44
C ALA A 367 -20.48 -23.15 29.23
N ARG A 368 -19.54 -24.09 29.25
CA ARG A 368 -18.71 -24.42 28.08
C ARG A 368 -19.32 -25.53 27.25
N LEU A 369 -19.34 -25.33 25.94
CA LEU A 369 -19.83 -26.29 24.98
C LEU A 369 -18.92 -27.52 24.91
N ARG A 370 -19.52 -28.70 25.04
CA ARG A 370 -18.86 -29.99 24.91
C ARG A 370 -19.50 -30.80 23.79
N TYR A 371 -18.67 -31.56 23.09
CA TYR A 371 -19.07 -32.51 22.07
C TYR A 371 -18.33 -33.81 22.30
N ASP A 372 -19.07 -34.91 22.38
CA ASP A 372 -18.55 -36.25 22.70
C ASP A 372 -17.75 -36.26 24.02
N GLY A 373 -18.21 -35.50 25.02
CA GLY A 373 -17.56 -35.43 26.33
C GLY A 373 -16.25 -34.62 26.36
N HIS A 374 -15.91 -33.85 25.33
CA HIS A 374 -14.72 -32.99 25.30
C HIS A 374 -15.09 -31.54 25.01
N ALA A 375 -14.29 -30.58 25.49
CA ALA A 375 -14.51 -29.16 25.19
C ALA A 375 -14.39 -28.93 23.68
N PHE A 376 -15.40 -28.28 23.10
CA PHE A 376 -15.55 -28.20 21.66
C PHE A 376 -14.79 -27.00 21.06
N THR A 377 -14.02 -27.25 20.01
CA THR A 377 -13.43 -26.22 19.14
C THR A 377 -13.97 -26.44 17.74
N GLY A 378 -14.76 -25.51 17.22
CA GLY A 378 -15.48 -25.72 15.98
C GLY A 378 -16.59 -24.69 15.70
N GLU A 379 -17.37 -24.95 14.65
CA GLU A 379 -18.61 -24.20 14.38
C GLU A 379 -19.81 -25.00 14.88
N ALA A 380 -20.71 -24.34 15.61
CA ALA A 380 -21.93 -24.94 16.09
C ALA A 380 -23.13 -24.27 15.42
N VAL A 381 -24.02 -25.07 14.81
CA VAL A 381 -25.25 -24.58 14.17
C VAL A 381 -26.48 -25.00 14.96
N THR A 382 -27.55 -24.21 14.86
CA THR A 382 -28.88 -24.59 15.32
C THR A 382 -29.85 -24.53 14.15
N HIS A 383 -30.70 -25.55 14.03
CA HIS A 383 -31.75 -25.57 13.02
C HIS A 383 -33.11 -25.16 13.58
N GLY A 384 -33.91 -24.48 12.78
CA GLY A 384 -35.30 -24.15 13.07
C GLY A 384 -36.23 -25.33 12.81
N TYR A 385 -37.53 -25.12 13.03
CA TYR A 385 -38.53 -26.20 12.94
C TYR A 385 -38.64 -26.81 11.53
N SER A 386 -38.36 -26.03 10.48
CA SER A 386 -38.33 -26.49 9.08
C SER A 386 -36.98 -27.03 8.63
N GLY A 387 -35.99 -27.12 9.51
CA GLY A 387 -34.66 -27.68 9.25
C GLY A 387 -33.65 -26.71 8.64
N GLU A 388 -33.99 -25.42 8.51
CA GLU A 388 -33.09 -24.34 8.12
C GLU A 388 -32.14 -23.96 9.25
N VAL A 389 -30.93 -23.48 8.93
CA VAL A 389 -30.00 -22.97 9.94
C VAL A 389 -30.47 -21.59 10.41
N ILE A 390 -30.80 -21.47 11.69
CA ILE A 390 -31.24 -20.23 12.33
C ILE A 390 -30.16 -19.60 13.22
N SER A 391 -29.09 -20.33 13.51
CA SER A 391 -27.94 -19.81 14.27
C SER A 391 -26.66 -20.52 13.89
N LEU A 392 -25.55 -19.79 13.87
CA LEU A 392 -24.18 -20.25 13.70
C LEU A 392 -23.30 -19.49 14.70
N ALA A 393 -22.52 -20.22 15.51
CA ALA A 393 -21.56 -19.63 16.44
C ALA A 393 -20.24 -20.42 16.44
N THR A 394 -19.12 -19.70 16.59
CA THR A 394 -17.78 -20.30 16.66
C THR A 394 -17.35 -20.49 18.11
N TYR A 395 -16.78 -21.66 18.41
CA TYR A 395 -16.28 -22.01 19.74
C TYR A 395 -14.81 -22.38 19.69
N ARG A 396 -14.06 -21.99 20.73
CA ARG A 396 -12.68 -22.42 21.01
C ARG A 396 -12.62 -22.95 22.43
N TYR A 397 -12.19 -24.20 22.59
CA TYR A 397 -12.08 -24.87 23.90
C TYR A 397 -13.37 -24.79 24.74
N GLY A 398 -14.51 -24.90 24.07
CA GLY A 398 -15.85 -24.84 24.64
C GLY A 398 -16.38 -23.43 24.94
N VAL A 399 -15.60 -22.37 24.69
CA VAL A 399 -16.02 -20.98 24.90
C VAL A 399 -16.34 -20.35 23.55
N GLU A 400 -17.44 -19.60 23.46
CA GLU A 400 -17.79 -18.85 22.25
C GLU A 400 -16.69 -17.80 21.97
N ASP A 401 -16.03 -17.93 20.83
CA ASP A 401 -14.85 -17.13 20.45
C ASP A 401 -14.70 -17.14 18.93
N GLY A 402 -15.24 -16.10 18.30
CA GLY A 402 -15.35 -15.92 16.85
C GLY A 402 -16.68 -15.28 16.43
N PRO A 403 -17.03 -15.34 15.13
CA PRO A 403 -18.26 -14.77 14.62
C PRO A 403 -19.51 -15.55 15.09
N ARG A 404 -20.59 -14.81 15.33
CA ARG A 404 -21.93 -15.35 15.57
C ARG A 404 -22.96 -14.69 14.66
N ARG A 405 -23.80 -15.52 14.04
CA ARG A 405 -24.86 -15.10 13.14
C ARG A 405 -26.15 -15.83 13.47
N GLU A 406 -27.26 -15.11 13.43
CA GLU A 406 -28.60 -15.65 13.59
C GLU A 406 -29.48 -15.19 12.45
N TRP A 407 -30.45 -16.03 12.10
CA TRP A 407 -31.45 -15.77 11.07
C TRP A 407 -32.85 -16.05 11.62
N TYR A 408 -33.84 -15.40 11.02
CA TYR A 408 -35.23 -15.80 11.13
C TYR A 408 -35.47 -17.09 10.31
N GLU A 409 -36.57 -17.78 10.57
CA GLU A 409 -36.91 -19.05 9.87
C GLU A 409 -37.06 -18.88 8.34
N ASP A 410 -37.35 -17.66 7.88
CA ASP A 410 -37.41 -17.34 6.45
C ASP A 410 -36.04 -17.05 5.81
N GLY A 411 -34.96 -17.17 6.60
CA GLY A 411 -33.58 -16.92 6.18
C GLY A 411 -33.15 -15.44 6.26
N THR A 412 -34.04 -14.54 6.68
CA THR A 412 -33.70 -13.12 6.88
C THR A 412 -32.67 -13.00 8.01
N PRO A 413 -31.59 -12.20 7.86
CA PRO A 413 -30.66 -11.94 8.95
C PRO A 413 -31.40 -11.42 10.18
N LYS A 414 -31.04 -11.93 11.36
CA LYS A 414 -31.61 -11.52 12.65
C LYS A 414 -30.58 -10.80 13.50
N SER A 415 -29.37 -11.36 13.60
CA SER A 415 -28.26 -10.69 14.28
C SER A 415 -26.90 -11.17 13.77
N GLU A 416 -25.90 -10.30 13.86
CA GLU A 416 -24.50 -10.59 13.52
C GLU A 416 -23.60 -9.85 14.50
N LEU A 417 -22.66 -10.58 15.11
CA LEU A 417 -21.71 -10.03 16.09
C LEU A 417 -20.44 -10.88 16.15
N THR A 418 -19.39 -10.33 16.77
CA THR A 418 -18.17 -11.08 17.09
C THR A 418 -18.07 -11.25 18.60
N VAL A 419 -17.79 -12.48 19.05
CA VAL A 419 -17.52 -12.80 20.45
C VAL A 419 -16.03 -13.10 20.62
N ARG A 420 -15.40 -12.60 21.68
CA ARG A 420 -14.05 -12.98 22.09
C ARG A 420 -14.10 -13.47 23.53
N ARG A 421 -13.68 -14.71 23.76
CA ARG A 421 -13.67 -15.35 25.09
C ARG A 421 -15.00 -15.21 25.85
N GLY A 422 -16.12 -15.33 25.14
CA GLY A 422 -17.48 -15.20 25.69
C GLY A 422 -18.02 -13.77 25.82
N MET A 423 -17.26 -12.74 25.41
CA MET A 423 -17.68 -11.33 25.45
C MET A 423 -17.90 -10.78 24.05
N ILE A 424 -18.98 -10.03 23.82
CA ILE A 424 -19.22 -9.37 22.53
C ILE A 424 -18.18 -8.25 22.37
N THR A 425 -17.49 -8.20 21.23
CA THR A 425 -16.50 -7.16 20.92
C THR A 425 -16.73 -6.61 19.51
N GLY A 426 -16.41 -5.33 19.30
CA GLY A 426 -16.60 -4.68 18.01
C GLY A 426 -18.07 -4.40 17.70
N VAL A 427 -18.48 -4.51 16.43
CA VAL A 427 -19.83 -4.12 15.98
C VAL A 427 -20.79 -5.32 16.05
N ALA A 428 -21.94 -5.11 16.69
CA ALA A 428 -23.06 -6.02 16.72
C ALA A 428 -24.28 -5.38 16.04
N ARG A 429 -24.90 -6.10 15.11
CA ARG A 429 -26.06 -5.64 14.34
C ARG A 429 -27.26 -6.56 14.59
N GLU A 430 -28.44 -5.95 14.62
CA GLU A 430 -29.72 -6.64 14.72
C GLU A 430 -30.65 -6.11 13.64
N TRP A 431 -31.38 -7.00 12.99
CA TRP A 431 -32.32 -6.69 11.93
C TRP A 431 -33.73 -7.06 12.37
N THR A 432 -34.72 -6.36 11.82
CA THR A 432 -36.13 -6.70 11.95
C THR A 432 -36.50 -7.88 11.03
N PRO A 433 -37.63 -8.58 11.27
CA PRO A 433 -38.06 -9.69 10.42
C PRO A 433 -38.31 -9.30 8.95
N ASP A 434 -38.56 -8.03 8.64
CA ASP A 434 -38.69 -7.52 7.27
C ASP A 434 -37.34 -7.14 6.63
N GLY A 435 -36.22 -7.47 7.28
CA GLY A 435 -34.85 -7.34 6.75
C GLY A 435 -34.24 -5.94 6.90
N ARG A 436 -34.88 -5.03 7.64
CA ARG A 436 -34.33 -3.70 7.91
C ARG A 436 -33.37 -3.77 9.08
N LEU A 437 -32.24 -3.06 9.02
CA LEU A 437 -31.37 -2.91 10.19
C LEU A 437 -32.18 -2.18 11.27
N ALA A 438 -32.30 -2.79 12.46
CA ALA A 438 -33.07 -2.27 13.58
C ALA A 438 -32.17 -1.57 14.60
N ARG A 439 -30.99 -2.15 14.83
CA ARG A 439 -30.07 -1.73 15.89
C ARG A 439 -28.64 -2.05 15.53
N GLU A 440 -27.74 -1.14 15.86
CA GLU A 440 -26.30 -1.37 15.81
C GLU A 440 -25.68 -0.93 17.15
N ARG A 441 -24.87 -1.81 17.75
CA ARG A 441 -24.12 -1.55 18.98
C ARG A 441 -22.64 -1.75 18.72
N VAL A 442 -21.81 -0.89 19.30
CA VAL A 442 -20.35 -1.00 19.24
C VAL A 442 -19.84 -1.26 20.64
N PHE A 443 -19.09 -2.34 20.80
CA PHE A 443 -18.44 -2.76 22.02
C PHE A 443 -16.94 -2.59 21.90
N ASP A 444 -16.28 -2.23 23.00
CA ASP A 444 -14.83 -2.19 23.05
C ASP A 444 -14.23 -3.61 23.21
N GLU A 445 -12.91 -3.68 23.40
CA GLU A 445 -12.18 -4.95 23.57
C GLU A 445 -12.44 -5.66 24.90
N HIS A 446 -13.04 -4.98 25.88
CA HIS A 446 -13.41 -5.51 27.19
C HIS A 446 -14.89 -5.94 27.25
N GLY A 447 -15.64 -5.69 26.17
CA GLY A 447 -17.06 -6.00 26.06
C GLY A 447 -17.99 -4.92 26.61
N ASP A 448 -17.45 -3.73 26.88
CA ASP A 448 -18.25 -2.59 27.33
C ASP A 448 -18.90 -1.89 26.13
N LEU A 449 -20.17 -1.51 26.28
CA LEU A 449 -20.93 -0.82 25.24
C LEU A 449 -20.39 0.60 25.05
N ALA A 450 -19.73 0.85 23.92
CA ALA A 450 -19.18 2.15 23.56
C ALA A 450 -20.22 3.05 22.89
N SER A 451 -21.08 2.49 22.02
CA SER A 451 -22.16 3.27 21.38
C SER A 451 -23.30 2.39 20.90
N GLU A 452 -24.47 3.01 20.73
CA GLU A 452 -25.68 2.34 20.25
C GLU A 452 -26.48 3.26 19.31
N ARG A 453 -26.97 2.69 18.21
CA ARG A 453 -27.84 3.35 17.25
C ARG A 453 -29.09 2.51 17.02
N HIS A 454 -30.24 3.17 17.06
CA HIS A 454 -31.52 2.60 16.64
C HIS A 454 -31.92 3.15 15.29
N PHE A 455 -32.47 2.28 14.46
CA PHE A 455 -32.94 2.61 13.13
C PHE A 455 -34.47 2.40 13.11
N ALA A 456 -35.19 3.39 12.60
CA ALA A 456 -36.65 3.45 12.61
C ALA A 456 -37.30 2.63 11.49
#